data_AF-A0A1B6JC82-F1
#
_entry.id   AF-A0A1B6JC82-F1
#
_cell.length_a   1.000
_cell.length_b   1.000
_cell.length_c   1.000
_cell.angle_alpha   90.00
_cell.angle_beta   90.00
_cell.angle_gamma   90.00
#
_symmetry.space_group_name_H-M   'P 1'
#
loop_
_entity.id
_entity.type
_entity.pdbx_description
1 polymer ?
#
loop_
_entity_poly.entity_id
_entity_poly.type
_entity_poly.pdbx_seq_one_letter_code
_entity_poly.pdbx_strand_id
1 'polypeptide(L)'
;AWRNRLLARIIRLTPALFAVVLFYAYVMEHVGSGPQWTSSITVNADLCKANMWKNVLYIQNFFLFEDMCAPHTHQLALDMQLFLMAPAVVYCLHYWPMLTVSMLGISHLAVSGLRYYTHLNYHLSDF
;
A
#
# COMPACT_ATOMS: atom_id res chain seq x y z
N ALA A 1 -3.66 -25.19 -7.35
CA ALA A 1 -3.17 -24.85 -6.00
C ALA A 1 -3.06 -23.34 -5.75
N TRP A 2 -2.33 -22.57 -6.57
CA TRP A 2 -2.12 -21.12 -6.36
C TRP A 2 -3.41 -20.29 -6.40
N ARG A 3 -4.30 -20.54 -7.38
CA ARG A 3 -5.60 -19.84 -7.46
C ARG A 3 -6.45 -19.98 -6.20
N ASN A 4 -6.48 -21.17 -5.57
CA ASN A 4 -7.23 -21.40 -4.34
C ASN A 4 -6.63 -20.61 -3.16
N ARG A 5 -5.29 -20.51 -3.11
CA ARG A 5 -4.59 -19.67 -2.13
C ARG A 5 -4.88 -18.19 -2.34
N LEU A 6 -4.92 -17.73 -3.59
CA LEU A 6 -5.31 -16.35 -3.93
C LEU A 6 -6.73 -16.04 -3.46
N LEU A 7 -7.69 -16.91 -3.80
CA LEU A 7 -9.10 -16.74 -3.42
C LEU A 7 -9.28 -16.73 -1.90
N ALA A 8 -8.64 -17.66 -1.18
CA ALA A 8 -8.68 -17.68 0.28
C ALA A 8 -8.11 -16.38 0.90
N ARG A 9 -7.08 -15.81 0.28
CA ARG A 9 -6.46 -14.56 0.72
C ARG A 9 -7.41 -13.38 0.50
N ILE A 10 -8.01 -13.26 -0.69
CA ILE A 10 -8.98 -12.22 -1.02
C ILE A 10 -10.19 -12.29 -0.07
N ILE A 11 -10.80 -13.47 0.09
CA ILE A 11 -11.98 -13.65 0.95
C ILE A 11 -11.69 -13.30 2.42
N ARG A 12 -10.46 -13.52 2.90
CA ARG A 12 -10.08 -13.19 4.28
C ARG A 12 -9.76 -11.71 4.48
N LEU A 13 -9.07 -11.09 3.52
CA LEU A 13 -8.48 -9.74 3.68
C LEU A 13 -9.36 -8.62 3.13
N THR A 14 -9.99 -8.83 1.99
CA THR A 14 -10.82 -7.80 1.34
C THR A 14 -12.03 -7.35 2.18
N PRO A 15 -12.79 -8.23 2.87
CA PRO A 15 -13.92 -7.74 3.68
C PRO A 15 -13.47 -6.93 4.89
N ALA A 16 -12.37 -7.32 5.54
CA ALA A 16 -11.81 -6.56 6.66
C ALA A 16 -11.29 -5.19 6.18
N LEU A 17 -10.59 -5.16 5.04
CA LEU A 17 -10.12 -3.90 4.43
C LEU A 17 -11.29 -2.98 4.08
N PHE A 18 -12.34 -3.53 3.47
CA PHE A 18 -13.53 -2.78 3.10
C PHE A 18 -14.24 -2.20 4.33
N ALA A 19 -14.39 -2.98 5.40
CA ALA A 19 -14.98 -2.51 6.66
C ALA A 19 -14.15 -1.36 7.28
N VAL A 20 -12.83 -1.46 7.27
CA VAL A 20 -11.94 -0.40 7.73
C VAL A 20 -12.10 0.86 6.87
N VAL A 21 -12.05 0.73 5.55
CA VAL A 21 -12.20 1.88 4.63
C VAL A 21 -13.55 2.58 4.83
N LEU A 22 -14.65 1.83 5.02
CA LEU A 22 -15.96 2.41 5.35
C LEU A 22 -15.97 3.10 6.71
N PHE A 23 -15.31 2.52 7.72
CA PHE A 23 -15.18 3.15 9.03
C PHE A 23 -14.44 4.49 8.93
N TYR A 24 -13.33 4.55 8.18
CA TYR A 24 -12.58 5.78 7.93
C TYR A 24 -13.41 6.82 7.14
N ALA A 25 -14.23 6.38 6.19
CA ALA A 25 -15.04 7.27 5.37
C ALA A 25 -16.24 7.87 6.12
N TYR A 26 -16.97 7.08 6.92
CA TYR A 26 -18.28 7.52 7.47
C TYR A 26 -18.36 7.61 8.98
N VAL A 27 -17.52 6.87 9.70
CA VAL A 27 -17.62 6.78 11.17
C VAL A 27 -16.58 7.68 11.83
N MET A 28 -15.36 7.68 11.29
CA MET A 28 -14.23 8.34 11.92
C MET A 28 -14.41 9.85 12.07
N GLU A 29 -15.13 10.52 11.17
CA GLU A 29 -15.43 11.95 11.31
C GLU A 29 -16.27 12.30 12.54
N HIS A 30 -17.05 11.34 13.08
CA HIS A 30 -17.99 11.57 14.19
C HIS A 30 -17.50 11.02 15.55
N VAL A 31 -16.35 10.34 15.60
CA VAL A 31 -15.85 9.68 16.81
C VAL A 31 -15.17 10.65 17.79
N GLY A 32 -14.72 11.82 17.32
CA GLY A 32 -13.94 12.74 18.12
C GLY A 32 -14.12 14.21 17.75
N SER A 33 -13.58 15.06 18.60
CA SER A 33 -13.56 16.51 18.41
C SER A 33 -12.23 17.07 18.94
N GLY A 34 -11.49 17.79 18.11
CA GLY A 34 -10.22 18.42 18.50
C GLY A 34 -9.71 19.39 17.44
N PRO A 35 -8.81 20.31 17.79
CA PRO A 35 -8.32 21.36 16.87
C PRO A 35 -7.62 20.79 15.62
N GLN A 36 -6.90 19.68 15.76
CA GLN A 36 -6.29 18.96 14.64
C GLN A 36 -7.23 17.95 13.96
N TRP A 37 -8.41 17.70 14.55
CA TRP A 37 -9.33 16.69 14.04
C TRP A 37 -9.90 17.07 12.68
N THR A 38 -10.29 18.34 12.52
CA THR A 38 -10.83 18.85 11.26
C THR A 38 -9.77 18.96 10.16
N SER A 39 -8.51 19.23 10.51
CA SER A 39 -7.46 19.38 9.50
C SER A 39 -6.90 18.04 9.02
N SER A 40 -6.93 17.00 9.85
CA SER A 40 -6.33 15.70 9.51
C SER A 40 -7.36 14.61 9.31
N ILE A 41 -8.40 14.50 10.14
CA ILE A 41 -9.34 13.37 10.08
C ILE A 41 -10.44 13.62 9.04
N THR A 42 -11.11 14.78 9.01
CA THR A 42 -12.18 15.03 8.03
C THR A 42 -11.65 15.12 6.60
N VAL A 43 -10.47 15.72 6.38
CA VAL A 43 -9.81 15.70 5.05
C VAL A 43 -9.55 14.27 4.59
N ASN A 44 -9.02 13.41 5.47
CA ASN A 44 -8.81 12.00 5.16
C ASN A 44 -10.13 11.24 4.92
N ALA A 45 -11.20 11.57 5.66
CA ALA A 45 -12.51 10.96 5.47
C ALA A 45 -13.09 11.31 4.09
N ASP A 46 -12.99 12.56 3.66
CA ASP A 46 -13.47 13.01 2.35
C ASP A 46 -12.67 12.38 1.19
N LEU A 47 -11.35 12.28 1.34
CA LEU A 47 -10.50 11.51 0.42
C LEU A 47 -10.94 10.05 0.37
N CYS A 48 -11.26 9.45 1.52
CA CYS A 48 -11.72 8.08 1.58
C CYS A 48 -13.07 7.87 0.89
N LYS A 49 -14.01 8.81 1.04
CA LYS A 49 -15.30 8.80 0.31
C LYS A 49 -15.08 8.82 -1.21
N ALA A 50 -14.12 9.61 -1.71
CA ALA A 50 -13.82 9.70 -3.14
C ALA A 50 -12.99 8.51 -3.69
N ASN A 51 -12.06 7.99 -2.88
CA ASN A 51 -11.02 7.06 -3.32
C ASN A 51 -11.13 5.64 -2.72
N MET A 52 -12.20 5.29 -2.01
CA MET A 52 -12.35 3.95 -1.38
C MET A 52 -12.13 2.78 -2.34
N TRP A 53 -12.56 2.94 -3.60
CA TRP A 53 -12.43 1.92 -4.64
C TRP A 53 -10.96 1.58 -4.95
N LYS A 54 -10.05 2.56 -4.83
CA LYS A 54 -8.60 2.36 -5.04
C LYS A 54 -8.00 1.45 -3.97
N ASN A 55 -8.49 1.54 -2.73
CA ASN A 55 -8.08 0.67 -1.64
C ASN A 55 -8.59 -0.76 -1.84
N VAL A 56 -9.85 -0.92 -2.27
CA VAL A 56 -10.43 -2.25 -2.55
C VAL A 56 -9.70 -2.97 -3.69
N LEU A 57 -9.26 -2.22 -4.71
CA LEU A 57 -8.47 -2.75 -5.83
C LEU A 57 -6.98 -2.93 -5.51
N TYR A 58 -6.51 -2.57 -4.31
CA TYR A 58 -5.09 -2.62 -3.92
C TYR A 58 -4.16 -1.80 -4.84
N ILE A 59 -4.65 -0.68 -5.39
CA ILE A 59 -3.89 0.22 -6.29
C ILE A 59 -3.55 1.57 -5.65
N GLN A 60 -3.95 1.76 -4.39
CA GLN A 60 -3.67 2.95 -3.58
C GLN A 60 -2.18 3.34 -3.50
N ASN A 61 -1.26 2.40 -3.77
CA ASN A 61 0.18 2.60 -3.76
C ASN A 61 0.69 3.51 -4.90
N PHE A 62 -0.03 3.59 -6.02
CA PHE A 62 0.36 4.39 -7.18
C PHE A 62 0.07 5.88 -7.04
N PHE A 63 -0.66 6.28 -6.00
CA PHE A 63 -1.05 7.66 -5.75
C PHE A 63 -0.16 8.30 -4.68
N LEU A 64 -0.09 9.63 -4.66
CA LEU A 64 0.69 10.38 -3.68
C LEU A 64 0.20 10.09 -2.25
N PHE A 65 1.11 10.23 -1.27
CA PHE A 65 0.81 10.04 0.16
C PHE A 65 -0.31 10.93 0.69
N GLU A 66 -0.57 12.07 0.04
CA GLU A 66 -1.63 13.00 0.44
C GLU A 66 -3.02 12.57 -0.05
N ASP A 67 -3.12 11.74 -1.10
CA ASP A 67 -4.39 11.31 -1.69
C ASP A 67 -4.86 9.92 -1.22
N MET A 68 -4.05 9.25 -0.39
CA MET A 68 -4.31 7.88 0.04
C MET A 68 -5.18 7.84 1.29
N CYS A 69 -6.31 7.13 1.19
CA CYS A 69 -7.09 6.81 2.38
C CYS A 69 -6.42 5.67 3.17
N ALA A 70 -6.23 5.90 4.48
CA ALA A 70 -5.65 4.96 5.43
C ALA A 70 -4.24 4.48 5.02
N PRO A 71 -3.18 5.32 5.18
CA PRO A 71 -1.82 5.01 4.73
C PRO A 71 -1.25 3.68 5.27
N HIS A 72 -1.70 3.23 6.44
CA HIS A 72 -1.32 1.92 6.99
C HIS A 72 -1.75 0.73 6.11
N THR A 73 -2.79 0.88 5.29
CA THR A 73 -3.28 -0.18 4.38
C THR A 73 -2.40 -0.34 3.13
N HIS A 74 -1.45 0.56 2.90
CA HIS A 74 -0.50 0.51 1.80
C HIS A 74 0.34 -0.77 1.78
N GLN A 75 0.76 -1.25 2.96
CA GLN A 75 1.49 -2.52 3.09
C GLN A 75 0.64 -3.70 2.60
N LEU A 76 -0.67 -3.67 2.82
CA LEU A 76 -1.59 -4.71 2.37
C LEU A 76 -1.68 -4.78 0.85
N ALA A 77 -1.65 -3.61 0.20
CA ALA A 77 -1.64 -3.52 -1.26
C ALA A 77 -0.35 -4.11 -1.85
N LEU A 78 0.81 -3.76 -1.30
CA LEU A 78 2.10 -4.33 -1.69
C LEU A 78 2.11 -5.85 -1.55
N ASP A 79 1.63 -6.37 -0.41
CA ASP A 79 1.56 -7.80 -0.15
C ASP A 79 0.72 -8.57 -1.18
N MET A 80 -0.37 -7.98 -1.68
CA MET A 80 -1.21 -8.59 -2.71
C MET A 80 -0.56 -8.53 -4.08
N GLN A 81 0.08 -7.41 -4.43
CA GLN A 81 0.82 -7.25 -5.69
C GLN A 81 2.00 -8.21 -5.77
N LEU A 82 2.81 -8.32 -4.71
CA LEU A 82 3.93 -9.26 -4.63
C LEU A 82 3.46 -10.72 -4.72
N PHE A 83 2.33 -11.06 -4.11
CA PHE A 83 1.76 -12.40 -4.23
C PHE A 83 1.30 -12.74 -5.65
N LEU A 84 0.78 -11.74 -6.39
CA LEU A 84 0.44 -11.88 -7.81
C LEU A 84 1.68 -12.02 -8.70
N MET A 85 2.76 -11.29 -8.38
CA MET A 85 4.02 -11.35 -9.12
C MET A 85 4.87 -12.58 -8.79
N ALA A 86 4.70 -13.18 -7.60
CA ALA A 86 5.46 -14.33 -7.14
C ALA A 86 5.58 -15.50 -8.15
N PRO A 87 4.51 -16.01 -8.78
CA PRO A 87 4.64 -17.08 -9.78
C PRO A 87 5.46 -16.66 -11.00
N ALA A 88 5.38 -15.39 -11.43
CA ALA A 88 6.18 -14.88 -12.53
C ALA A 88 7.67 -14.83 -12.16
N VAL A 89 7.99 -14.36 -10.95
CA VAL A 89 9.37 -14.35 -10.44
C VAL A 89 9.93 -15.76 -10.31
N VAL A 90 9.15 -16.71 -9.79
CA VAL A 90 9.56 -18.12 -9.68
C VAL A 90 9.80 -18.72 -11.07
N TYR A 91 8.95 -18.40 -12.04
CA TYR A 91 9.15 -18.82 -13.43
C TYR A 91 10.45 -18.26 -14.02
N CYS A 92 10.70 -16.96 -13.87
CA CYS A 92 11.96 -16.34 -14.32
C CYS A 92 13.19 -16.94 -13.62
N LEU A 93 13.09 -17.20 -12.32
CA LEU A 93 14.16 -17.81 -11.54
C LEU A 93 14.48 -19.24 -12.00
N HIS A 94 13.48 -20.00 -12.46
CA HIS A 94 13.69 -21.35 -12.95
C HIS A 94 14.52 -21.40 -14.24
N TYR A 95 14.27 -20.47 -15.17
CA TYR A 95 14.96 -20.47 -16.47
C TYR A 95 16.24 -19.61 -16.47
N TRP A 96 16.28 -18.51 -15.72
CA TRP A 96 17.36 -17.51 -15.72
C TRP A 96 17.75 -17.12 -14.29
N PRO A 97 18.28 -18.04 -13.47
CA PRO A 97 18.46 -17.82 -12.03
C PRO A 97 19.40 -16.66 -11.71
N MET A 98 20.57 -16.61 -12.35
CA MET A 98 21.57 -15.57 -12.11
C MET A 98 21.07 -14.18 -12.53
N LEU A 99 20.47 -14.07 -13.73
CA LEU A 99 19.91 -12.81 -14.21
C LEU A 99 18.80 -12.30 -13.28
N THR A 100 17.87 -13.17 -12.89
CA THR A 100 16.74 -12.82 -12.02
C THR A 100 17.23 -12.34 -10.65
N VAL A 101 18.17 -13.05 -10.03
CA VAL A 101 18.74 -12.65 -8.73
C VAL A 101 19.50 -11.33 -8.82
N SER A 102 20.32 -11.14 -9.86
CA SER A 102 21.04 -9.88 -10.08
C SER A 102 20.08 -8.71 -10.28
N MET A 103 19.04 -8.86 -11.11
CA MET A 103 18.03 -7.82 -11.34
C MET A 103 17.29 -7.45 -10.05
N LEU A 104 16.87 -8.45 -9.26
CA LEU A 104 16.23 -8.21 -7.98
C LEU A 104 17.17 -7.47 -7.02
N GLY A 105 18.42 -7.92 -6.87
CA GLY A 105 19.42 -7.28 -6.03
C GLY A 105 19.67 -5.81 -6.42
N ILE A 106 19.86 -5.55 -7.71
CA ILE A 106 20.05 -4.19 -8.24
C ILE A 106 18.83 -3.32 -7.95
N SER A 107 17.61 -3.84 -8.15
CA SER A 107 16.38 -3.09 -7.89
C SER A 107 16.24 -2.71 -6.41
N HIS A 108 16.57 -3.62 -5.48
CA HIS A 108 16.54 -3.34 -4.05
C HIS A 108 17.57 -2.27 -3.65
N LEU A 109 18.80 -2.37 -4.18
CA LEU A 109 19.85 -1.38 -3.92
C LEU A 109 19.47 0.00 -4.48
N ALA A 110 18.93 0.06 -5.70
CA ALA A 110 18.48 1.29 -6.32
C ALA A 110 17.37 1.97 -5.51
N VAL A 111 16.36 1.21 -5.07
CA VAL A 111 15.26 1.75 -4.24
C VAL A 111 15.78 2.24 -2.89
N SER A 112 16.67 1.49 -2.25
CA SER A 112 17.25 1.87 -0.95
C SER A 112 18.12 3.12 -1.06
N GLY A 113 18.92 3.21 -2.12
CA GLY A 113 19.73 4.39 -2.44
C GLY A 113 18.88 5.61 -2.74
N LEU A 114 17.80 5.47 -3.52
CA LEU A 114 16.88 6.58 -3.81
C LEU A 114 16.18 7.08 -2.55
N ARG A 115 15.71 6.17 -1.67
CA ARG A 115 15.09 6.55 -0.39
C ARG A 115 16.07 7.30 0.49
N TYR A 116 17.30 6.80 0.62
CA TYR A 116 18.36 7.47 1.38
C TYR A 116 18.67 8.86 0.79
N TYR A 117 18.78 8.97 -0.52
CA TYR A 117 18.99 10.25 -1.21
C TYR A 117 17.85 11.23 -0.93
N THR A 118 16.58 10.80 -1.04
CA THR A 118 15.44 11.67 -0.73
C THR A 118 15.44 12.09 0.74
N HIS A 119 15.80 11.20 1.66
CA HIS A 119 15.88 11.52 3.08
C HIS A 119 16.89 12.63 3.36
N LEU A 120 18.06 12.58 2.71
CA LEU A 120 19.09 13.62 2.84
C LEU A 120 18.66 14.96 2.23
N ASN A 121 18.02 14.96 1.06
CA ASN A 121 17.66 16.21 0.38
C ASN A 121 16.50 16.95 1.05
N TYR A 122 15.55 16.22 1.64
CA TYR A 122 14.38 16.81 2.26
C TYR A 122 14.55 17.12 3.76
N HIS A 123 15.75 16.95 4.34
CA HIS A 123 16.05 17.29 5.74
C HIS A 123 14.97 16.83 6.74
N LEU A 124 14.43 15.63 6.53
CA LEU A 124 13.40 15.03 7.41
C LEU A 124 13.95 14.67 8.81
N SER A 125 15.22 14.98 9.09
CA SER A 125 15.91 14.83 10.38
C SER A 125 15.81 16.07 11.29
N ASP A 126 15.30 17.20 10.80
CA ASP A 126 15.24 18.47 11.55
C ASP A 126 13.85 18.73 12.20
N PHE A 127 13.06 17.67 12.43
CA PHE A 127 11.82 17.70 13.22
C PHE A 127 11.92 16.83 14.47
#